data_AF-A0A6M0IT15-F1
#
_entry.id   AF-A0A6M0IT15-F1
#
_cell.length_a   1.000
_cell.length_b   1.000
_cell.length_c   1.000
_cell.angle_alpha   90.00
_cell.angle_beta   90.00
_cell.angle_gamma   90.00
#
_symmetry.space_group_name_H-M   'P 1'
#
loop_
_entity.id
_entity.type
_entity.pdbx_description
1 polymer ?
#
loop_
_entity_poly.entity_id
_entity_poly.type
_entity_poly.pdbx_seq_one_letter_code
_entity_poly.pdbx_strand_id
1 'polypeptide(L)'
;MKFWKKISIVSVIAIAVFLFQGTISTSTAQAATYKFTFTGEEANGYFIYDTAAKGETKSPYMTQYYGGGRDYKVDLGDKGLFQGTVSNAIVFLPREEDKVLAKIRAQHDKQYGKDDEHNVLLPADLFLLQVRNFERQPKSSYSLVSYFKYPQETFNGSTRLPTEVPLKAEIEVFPKVDFPKTLGKALVKAAVQTKIEKISD
;
A
#
# COMPACT_ATOMS: atom_id res chain seq x y z
N MET A 1 38.97 -65.38 19.91
CA MET A 1 37.56 -65.75 19.62
C MET A 1 36.60 -64.97 20.50
N LYS A 2 36.15 -63.79 20.05
CA LYS A 2 34.89 -63.13 20.46
C LYS A 2 34.36 -62.37 19.23
N PHE A 3 34.25 -63.12 18.15
CA PHE A 3 33.57 -62.76 16.93
C PHE A 3 32.11 -63.21 17.13
N TRP A 4 31.15 -62.34 16.85
CA TRP A 4 29.68 -62.56 16.79
C TRP A 4 28.86 -62.27 18.07
N LYS A 5 28.05 -61.21 17.93
CA LYS A 5 26.98 -60.61 18.78
C LYS A 5 27.41 -59.18 19.14
N LYS A 6 26.97 -58.13 18.45
CA LYS A 6 25.59 -57.83 18.05
C LYS A 6 25.60 -56.99 16.78
N ILE A 7 25.16 -57.59 15.68
CA ILE A 7 24.67 -56.89 14.49
C ILE A 7 23.28 -56.40 14.87
N SER A 8 23.13 -55.11 15.11
CA SER A 8 21.87 -54.36 15.05
C SER A 8 22.19 -52.93 15.46
N ILE A 9 21.55 -51.95 14.80
CA ILE A 9 21.76 -50.49 14.93
C ILE A 9 22.81 -49.93 13.95
N VAL A 10 22.73 -50.34 12.68
CA VAL A 10 23.23 -49.51 11.56
C VAL A 10 22.15 -49.48 10.48
N SER A 11 20.97 -48.92 10.79
CA SER A 11 19.92 -48.69 9.77
C SER A 11 18.88 -47.62 10.14
N VAL A 12 19.07 -46.81 11.20
CA VAL A 12 18.07 -45.78 11.58
C VAL A 12 18.61 -44.34 11.52
N ILE A 13 19.92 -44.12 11.40
CA ILE A 13 20.48 -42.75 11.41
C ILE A 13 20.55 -42.13 9.99
N ALA A 14 20.39 -42.91 8.92
CA ALA A 14 20.46 -42.37 7.55
C ALA A 14 19.14 -41.75 7.03
N ILE A 15 18.01 -41.91 7.73
CA ILE A 15 16.71 -41.36 7.30
C ILE A 15 16.39 -40.03 8.02
N ALA A 16 17.03 -39.74 9.17
CA ALA A 16 16.82 -38.49 9.90
C ALA A 16 17.54 -37.28 9.29
N VAL A 17 18.58 -37.49 8.46
CA VAL A 17 19.33 -36.39 7.82
C VAL A 17 18.69 -35.98 6.48
N PHE A 18 17.89 -36.84 5.84
CA PHE A 18 17.20 -36.50 4.59
C PHE A 18 15.78 -35.93 4.77
N LEU A 19 15.20 -36.01 5.97
CA LEU A 19 13.86 -35.45 6.26
C LEU A 19 13.88 -34.01 6.81
N PHE A 20 15.05 -33.43 7.09
CA PHE A 20 15.19 -32.00 7.46
C PHE A 20 15.59 -31.08 6.29
N GLN A 21 15.85 -31.63 5.11
CA GLN A 21 16.12 -30.84 3.89
C GLN A 21 14.99 -30.94 2.85
N GLY A 22 13.84 -31.50 3.25
CA GLY A 22 12.59 -31.43 2.51
C GLY A 22 11.99 -30.02 2.56
N THR A 23 12.64 -29.10 1.85
CA THR A 23 11.99 -28.06 1.06
C THR A 23 10.77 -27.41 1.72
N ILE A 24 11.00 -26.63 2.78
CA ILE A 24 10.36 -25.32 2.85
C ILE A 24 11.09 -24.44 1.84
N SER A 25 10.97 -24.78 0.55
CA SER A 25 10.97 -23.77 -0.50
C SER A 25 9.62 -23.08 -0.40
N THR A 26 9.35 -22.42 0.73
CA THR A 26 8.69 -21.13 0.62
C THR A 26 9.69 -20.34 -0.16
N SER A 27 9.53 -20.29 -1.49
CA SER A 27 9.92 -19.11 -2.23
C SER A 27 9.43 -17.96 -1.36
N THR A 28 10.35 -17.34 -0.62
CA THR A 28 10.18 -15.96 -0.21
C THR A 28 9.79 -15.31 -1.51
N ALA A 29 8.51 -14.93 -1.65
CA ALA A 29 8.05 -14.21 -2.83
C ALA A 29 9.11 -13.14 -3.08
N GLN A 30 9.86 -13.33 -4.16
CA GLN A 30 11.12 -12.63 -4.35
C GLN A 30 10.79 -11.14 -4.29
N ALA A 31 11.47 -10.42 -3.40
CA ALA A 31 11.22 -9.01 -3.14
C ALA A 31 11.21 -8.28 -4.48
N ALA A 32 10.03 -7.87 -4.95
CA ALA A 32 9.89 -7.35 -6.29
C ALA A 32 9.51 -5.88 -6.22
N THR A 33 10.10 -5.12 -7.14
CA THR A 33 9.76 -3.71 -7.31
C THR A 33 8.64 -3.61 -8.34
N TYR A 34 7.60 -2.86 -8.00
CA TYR A 34 6.44 -2.61 -8.86
C TYR A 34 6.29 -1.12 -9.12
N LYS A 35 5.82 -0.79 -10.32
CA LYS A 35 5.42 0.55 -10.73
C LYS A 35 3.91 0.58 -10.91
N PHE A 36 3.24 1.36 -10.08
CA PHE A 36 1.85 1.74 -10.29
C PHE A 36 1.81 2.98 -11.17
N THR A 37 1.10 2.94 -12.29
CA THR A 37 0.90 4.06 -13.21
C THR A 37 -0.58 4.40 -13.30
N PHE A 38 -0.89 5.69 -13.39
CA PHE A 38 -2.24 6.17 -13.64
C PHE A 38 -2.23 7.24 -14.73
N THR A 39 -3.23 7.19 -15.61
CA THR A 39 -3.36 8.09 -16.76
C THR A 39 -4.79 8.55 -16.91
N GLY A 40 -5.00 9.85 -17.05
CA GLY A 40 -6.32 10.46 -17.21
C GLY A 40 -6.20 11.88 -17.77
N GLU A 41 -7.34 12.50 -18.03
CA GLU A 41 -7.38 13.85 -18.59
C GLU A 41 -6.83 14.90 -17.60
N GLU A 42 -7.22 14.80 -16.32
CA GLU A 42 -6.84 15.77 -15.28
C GLU A 42 -5.69 15.32 -14.37
N ALA A 43 -5.31 14.05 -14.41
CA ALA A 43 -4.30 13.49 -13.50
C ALA A 43 -3.54 12.34 -14.16
N ASN A 44 -2.22 12.47 -14.18
CA ASN A 44 -1.30 11.49 -14.72
C ASN A 44 -0.14 11.27 -13.76
N GLY A 45 0.43 10.08 -13.73
CA GLY A 45 1.55 9.84 -12.85
C GLY A 45 1.88 8.40 -12.60
N TYR A 46 2.75 8.22 -11.62
CA TYR A 46 3.16 6.91 -11.15
C TYR A 46 3.71 6.98 -9.73
N PHE A 47 3.80 5.82 -9.09
CA PHE A 47 4.72 5.63 -7.97
C PHE A 47 5.28 4.21 -7.98
N ILE A 48 6.51 4.07 -7.50
CA ILE A 48 7.27 2.82 -7.46
C ILE A 48 7.35 2.35 -6.01
N TYR A 49 7.05 1.09 -5.74
CA TYR A 49 7.12 0.49 -4.41
C TYR A 49 7.72 -0.91 -4.43
N ASP A 50 8.25 -1.33 -3.27
CA ASP A 50 8.85 -2.64 -3.05
C ASP A 50 7.94 -3.52 -2.18
N THR A 51 7.59 -4.71 -2.64
CA THR A 51 6.74 -5.64 -1.87
C THR A 51 7.41 -6.19 -0.62
N ALA A 52 8.73 -6.07 -0.49
CA ALA A 52 9.46 -6.39 0.75
C ALA A 52 9.45 -5.25 1.78
N ALA A 53 8.87 -4.10 1.45
CA ALA A 53 8.69 -3.02 2.43
C ALA A 53 7.92 -3.55 3.65
N LYS A 54 8.46 -3.26 4.84
CA LYS A 54 7.79 -3.63 6.09
C LYS A 54 6.63 -2.66 6.34
N GLY A 55 5.41 -3.16 6.24
CA GLY A 55 4.20 -2.42 6.58
C GLY A 55 3.99 -2.33 8.09
N GLU A 56 3.45 -1.21 8.57
CA GLU A 56 2.88 -1.08 9.90
C GLU A 56 1.36 -1.19 9.80
N THR A 57 0.79 -2.25 10.37
CA THR A 57 -0.66 -2.43 10.48
C THR A 57 -1.21 -1.46 11.52
N LYS A 58 -2.06 -0.55 11.08
CA LYS A 58 -2.70 0.48 11.92
C LYS A 58 -4.08 0.06 12.41
N SER A 59 -4.75 -0.80 11.64
CA SER A 59 -6.01 -1.46 11.98
C SER A 59 -6.08 -2.78 11.20
N PRO A 60 -7.03 -3.69 11.49
CA PRO A 60 -7.28 -4.87 10.67
C PRO A 60 -7.52 -4.57 9.18
N TYR A 61 -7.87 -3.32 8.86
CA TYR A 61 -8.25 -2.88 7.53
C TYR A 61 -7.25 -1.90 6.90
N MET A 62 -6.18 -1.52 7.60
CA MET A 62 -5.19 -0.55 7.11
C MET A 62 -3.75 -0.98 7.42
N THR A 63 -2.93 -1.05 6.38
CA THR A 63 -1.47 -1.20 6.52
C THR A 63 -0.76 -0.08 5.77
N GLN A 64 0.17 0.60 6.46
CA GLN A 64 0.98 1.68 5.90
C GLN A 64 2.41 1.20 5.69
N TYR A 65 2.94 1.33 4.47
CA TYR A 65 4.30 0.91 4.11
C TYR A 65 5.24 2.10 4.11
N TYR A 66 5.81 2.41 5.27
CA TYR A 66 6.62 3.62 5.45
C TYR A 66 7.93 3.58 4.68
N GLY A 67 8.20 4.62 3.89
CA GLY A 67 9.36 4.67 2.99
C GLY A 67 9.38 3.53 1.96
N GLY A 68 8.25 2.80 1.80
CA GLY A 68 8.14 1.70 0.86
C GLY A 68 8.07 2.15 -0.60
N GLY A 69 7.85 3.44 -0.84
CA GLY A 69 7.87 4.06 -2.16
C GLY A 69 9.20 4.73 -2.48
N ARG A 70 9.77 4.40 -3.64
CA ARG A 70 11.11 4.83 -4.08
C ARG A 70 11.13 6.03 -5.02
N ASP A 71 10.06 6.22 -5.81
CA ASP A 71 9.91 7.35 -6.73
C ASP A 71 8.43 7.58 -6.98
N TYR A 72 8.03 8.83 -7.16
CA TYR A 72 6.67 9.18 -7.55
C TYR A 72 6.63 10.43 -8.42
N LYS A 73 5.58 10.49 -9.24
CA LYS A 73 5.15 11.68 -9.97
C LYS A 73 3.64 11.75 -9.97
N VAL A 74 3.09 12.90 -9.65
CA VAL A 74 1.67 13.24 -9.77
C VAL A 74 1.59 14.56 -10.54
N ASP A 75 1.12 14.48 -11.76
CA ASP A 75 0.99 15.57 -12.72
C ASP A 75 -0.49 15.90 -12.91
N LEU A 76 -0.88 17.10 -12.50
CA LEU A 76 -2.26 17.61 -12.59
C LEU A 76 -2.39 18.70 -13.67
N GLY A 77 -1.48 18.74 -14.64
CA GLY A 77 -1.40 19.78 -15.66
C GLY A 77 -1.15 21.16 -15.03
N ASP A 78 -1.95 22.15 -15.42
CA ASP A 78 -1.84 23.53 -14.93
C ASP A 78 -2.08 23.66 -13.42
N LYS A 79 -2.71 22.66 -12.79
CA LYS A 79 -2.97 22.64 -11.34
C LYS A 79 -1.72 22.29 -10.52
N GLY A 80 -0.69 21.71 -11.15
CA GLY A 80 0.63 21.51 -10.56
C GLY A 80 1.24 20.13 -10.77
N LEU A 81 2.56 20.08 -10.61
CA LEU A 81 3.39 18.89 -10.70
C LEU A 81 4.03 18.59 -9.34
N PHE A 82 3.88 17.35 -8.87
CA PHE A 82 4.47 16.87 -7.63
C PHE A 82 5.30 15.63 -7.88
N GLN A 83 6.58 15.66 -7.50
CA GLN A 83 7.48 14.53 -7.73
C GLN A 83 8.54 14.44 -6.63
N GLY A 84 9.10 13.24 -6.45
CA GLY A 84 10.16 12.99 -5.49
C GLY A 84 10.49 11.52 -5.35
N THR A 85 11.42 11.23 -4.45
CA THR A 85 12.08 9.92 -4.31
C THR A 85 11.72 9.17 -3.03
N VAL A 86 10.83 9.72 -2.20
CA VAL A 86 10.38 9.07 -0.96
C VAL A 86 8.88 9.25 -0.85
N SER A 87 8.19 8.12 -0.67
CA SER A 87 6.76 8.11 -0.39
C SER A 87 6.36 6.86 0.38
N ASN A 88 5.12 6.85 0.83
CA ASN A 88 4.50 5.74 1.52
C ASN A 88 3.38 5.21 0.64
N ALA A 89 3.35 3.90 0.46
CA ALA A 89 2.22 3.20 -0.15
C ALA A 89 1.31 2.72 0.99
N ILE A 90 0.01 2.91 0.86
CA ILE A 90 -0.95 2.52 1.91
C ILE A 90 -2.06 1.71 1.25
N VAL A 91 -2.40 0.59 1.86
CA VAL A 91 -3.59 -0.19 1.48
C VAL A 91 -4.59 -0.03 2.60
N PHE A 92 -5.78 0.44 2.26
CA PHE A 92 -6.83 0.72 3.21
C PHE A 92 -8.16 0.19 2.69
N LEU A 93 -8.85 -0.56 3.54
CA LEU A 93 -10.18 -1.11 3.28
C LEU A 93 -11.16 -0.38 4.21
N PRO A 94 -11.68 0.81 3.84
CA PRO A 94 -12.70 1.50 4.59
C PRO A 94 -13.84 0.57 5.03
N ARG A 95 -13.98 0.37 6.34
CA ARG A 95 -15.10 -0.34 6.96
C ARG A 95 -15.71 0.54 8.04
N GLU A 96 -17.03 0.50 8.21
CA GLU A 96 -17.72 1.33 9.21
C GLU A 96 -17.22 1.06 10.63
N GLU A 97 -16.84 -0.18 10.91
CA GLU A 97 -16.29 -0.61 12.20
C GLU A 97 -14.81 -0.21 12.43
N ASP A 98 -14.14 0.39 11.45
CA ASP A 98 -12.76 0.85 11.61
C ASP A 98 -12.70 2.10 12.51
N LYS A 99 -12.14 1.94 13.72
CA LYS A 99 -11.98 3.01 14.71
C LYS A 99 -11.13 4.18 14.20
N VAL A 100 -10.20 3.95 13.29
CA VAL A 100 -9.39 5.02 12.68
C VAL A 100 -10.27 5.87 11.78
N LEU A 101 -11.11 5.24 10.96
CA LEU A 101 -12.04 5.93 10.07
C LEU A 101 -13.07 6.74 10.85
N ALA A 102 -13.64 6.15 11.91
CA ALA A 102 -14.56 6.83 12.81
C ALA A 102 -13.91 8.07 13.45
N LYS A 103 -12.62 7.97 13.84
CA LYS A 103 -11.86 9.10 14.41
C LYS A 103 -11.58 10.20 13.39
N ILE A 104 -11.17 9.84 12.17
CA ILE A 104 -10.93 10.80 11.08
C ILE A 104 -12.23 11.57 10.78
N ARG A 105 -13.36 10.85 10.66
CA ARG A 105 -14.68 11.47 10.46
C ARG A 105 -15.06 12.42 11.59
N ALA A 106 -14.95 11.98 12.84
CA ALA A 106 -15.28 12.82 13.99
C ALA A 106 -14.42 14.11 14.06
N GLN A 107 -13.14 14.05 13.66
CA GLN A 107 -12.26 15.21 13.61
C GLN A 107 -12.63 16.15 12.46
N HIS A 108 -12.91 15.59 11.28
CA HIS A 108 -13.39 16.35 10.13
C HIS A 108 -14.71 17.07 10.45
N ASP A 109 -15.71 16.34 10.94
CA ASP A 109 -17.04 16.87 11.25
C ASP A 109 -16.98 17.98 12.31
N LYS A 110 -16.09 17.84 13.30
CA LYS A 110 -15.85 18.88 14.31
C LYS A 110 -15.26 20.15 13.70
N GLN A 111 -14.42 20.05 12.68
CA GLN A 111 -13.70 21.19 12.11
C GLN A 111 -14.46 21.88 10.97
N TYR A 112 -15.21 21.13 10.17
CA TYR A 112 -15.85 21.63 8.93
C TYR A 112 -17.38 21.51 8.92
N GLY A 113 -17.97 20.91 9.96
CA GLY A 113 -19.37 20.51 9.95
C GLY A 113 -19.57 19.15 9.29
N LYS A 114 -20.79 18.62 9.39
CA LYS A 114 -21.18 17.41 8.67
C LYS A 114 -21.30 17.75 7.19
N ASP A 115 -20.25 17.50 6.44
CA ASP A 115 -20.24 17.65 4.99
C ASP A 115 -20.35 16.26 4.35
N ASP A 116 -21.52 15.97 3.77
CA ASP A 116 -21.82 14.68 3.16
C ASP A 116 -21.11 14.51 1.78
N GLU A 117 -20.53 15.57 1.21
CA GLU A 117 -19.84 15.50 -0.09
C GLU A 117 -18.51 14.73 -0.03
N HIS A 118 -17.87 14.72 1.14
CA HIS A 118 -16.59 14.02 1.38
C HIS A 118 -16.82 12.73 2.16
N ASN A 119 -17.80 11.94 1.73
CA ASN A 119 -18.10 10.66 2.35
C ASN A 119 -17.00 9.64 2.09
N VAL A 120 -15.96 9.67 2.93
CA VAL A 120 -14.88 8.68 2.98
C VAL A 120 -15.39 7.27 3.37
N LEU A 121 -16.68 7.13 3.67
CA LEU A 121 -17.37 5.87 4.00
C LEU A 121 -18.13 5.26 2.83
N LEU A 122 -18.06 5.81 1.62
CA LEU A 122 -18.49 5.02 0.46
C LEU A 122 -17.59 3.78 0.40
N PRO A 123 -18.15 2.56 0.47
CA PRO A 123 -17.34 1.35 0.52
C PRO A 123 -16.52 1.25 -0.77
N ALA A 124 -15.21 1.37 -0.62
CA ALA A 124 -14.24 1.29 -1.70
C ALA A 124 -12.96 0.70 -1.13
N ASP A 125 -12.25 -0.06 -1.94
CA ASP A 125 -10.92 -0.54 -1.60
C ASP A 125 -9.92 0.52 -2.07
N LEU A 126 -9.05 1.00 -1.18
CA LEU A 126 -8.16 2.13 -1.43
C LEU A 126 -6.70 1.70 -1.53
N PHE A 127 -6.05 2.14 -2.60
CA PHE A 127 -4.59 2.19 -2.69
C PHE A 127 -4.16 3.66 -2.65
N LEU A 128 -3.23 4.02 -1.77
CA LEU A 128 -2.90 5.42 -1.53
C LEU A 128 -1.40 5.66 -1.71
N LEU A 129 -1.11 6.84 -2.26
CA LEU A 129 0.19 7.48 -2.17
C LEU A 129 0.12 8.52 -1.05
N GLN A 130 1.02 8.44 -0.07
CA GLN A 130 1.23 9.50 0.91
C GLN A 130 2.69 9.95 0.93
N VAL A 131 2.92 11.24 0.75
CA VAL A 131 4.24 11.87 0.90
C VAL A 131 4.17 12.81 2.10
N ARG A 132 4.92 12.50 3.16
CA ARG A 132 4.91 13.32 4.37
C ARG A 132 5.51 14.69 4.06
N ASN A 133 5.07 15.71 4.80
CA ASN A 133 5.52 17.09 4.62
C ASN A 133 7.06 17.24 4.56
N PHE A 134 7.80 16.51 5.40
CA PHE A 134 9.27 16.51 5.42
C PHE A 134 9.92 15.67 4.31
N GLU A 135 9.16 14.80 3.62
CA GLU A 135 9.59 13.99 2.45
C GLU A 135 9.30 14.70 1.13
N ARG A 136 8.50 15.77 1.14
CA ARG A 136 8.15 16.55 -0.05
C ARG A 136 9.39 17.20 -0.68
N GLN A 137 9.38 17.26 -2.01
CA GLN A 137 10.41 17.92 -2.82
C GLN A 137 9.72 18.90 -3.78
N PRO A 138 9.88 20.24 -3.61
CA PRO A 138 10.55 20.92 -2.49
C PRO A 138 9.83 20.68 -1.16
N LYS A 139 10.53 20.94 -0.04
CA LYS A 139 9.95 20.81 1.32
C LYS A 139 8.67 21.63 1.43
N SER A 140 7.67 21.08 2.14
CA SER A 140 6.39 21.74 2.37
C SER A 140 5.99 21.58 3.82
N SER A 141 5.17 22.48 4.35
CA SER A 141 4.51 22.29 5.66
C SER A 141 3.41 21.24 5.60
N TYR A 142 2.93 20.90 4.40
CA TYR A 142 1.81 19.99 4.17
C TYR A 142 2.25 18.68 3.53
N SER A 143 1.52 17.61 3.83
CA SER A 143 1.66 16.33 3.14
C SER A 143 0.88 16.32 1.82
N LEU A 144 1.33 15.51 0.87
CA LEU A 144 0.56 15.15 -0.32
C LEU A 144 -0.07 13.78 -0.09
N VAL A 145 -1.35 13.66 -0.42
CA VAL A 145 -2.07 12.38 -0.41
C VAL A 145 -2.82 12.22 -1.72
N SER A 146 -2.79 11.02 -2.29
CA SER A 146 -3.61 10.65 -3.44
C SER A 146 -4.33 9.35 -3.13
N TYR A 147 -5.64 9.34 -3.31
CA TYR A 147 -6.50 8.17 -3.12
C TYR A 147 -6.85 7.60 -4.49
N PHE A 148 -6.58 6.31 -4.68
CA PHE A 148 -7.10 5.54 -5.81
C PHE A 148 -8.20 4.64 -5.28
N LYS A 149 -9.44 4.98 -5.63
CA LYS A 149 -10.65 4.26 -5.19
C LYS A 149 -11.02 3.20 -6.21
N TYR A 150 -11.08 1.96 -5.74
CA TYR A 150 -11.56 0.82 -6.50
C TYR A 150 -12.89 0.32 -5.94
N PRO A 151 -13.67 -0.45 -6.72
CA PRO A 151 -14.84 -1.14 -6.20
C PRO A 151 -14.50 -1.94 -4.92
N GLN A 152 -15.44 -2.04 -4.01
CA GLN A 152 -15.29 -2.87 -2.82
C GLN A 152 -14.88 -4.31 -3.20
N GLU A 153 -14.07 -4.94 -2.34
CA GLU A 153 -13.55 -6.31 -2.52
C GLU A 153 -12.49 -6.48 -3.61
N THR A 154 -12.02 -5.39 -4.23
CA THR A 154 -10.91 -5.42 -5.20
C THR A 154 -9.66 -6.09 -4.63
N PHE A 155 -9.35 -5.87 -3.35
CA PHE A 155 -8.19 -6.46 -2.69
C PHE A 155 -8.53 -7.73 -1.91
N ASN A 156 -9.76 -8.25 -2.00
CA ASN A 156 -10.21 -9.48 -1.34
C ASN A 156 -9.91 -9.50 0.18
N GLY A 157 -10.10 -8.37 0.87
CA GLY A 157 -9.79 -8.26 2.30
C GLY A 157 -8.29 -8.15 2.64
N SER A 158 -7.41 -8.14 1.64
CA SER A 158 -5.96 -8.02 1.84
C SER A 158 -5.54 -6.57 2.10
N THR A 159 -4.68 -6.37 3.10
CA THR A 159 -3.97 -5.09 3.32
C THR A 159 -2.53 -5.12 2.82
N ARG A 160 -2.17 -6.14 2.02
CA ARG A 160 -0.85 -6.25 1.38
C ARG A 160 -0.73 -5.32 0.19
N LEU A 161 0.48 -4.83 -0.09
CA LEU A 161 0.77 -4.08 -1.31
C LEU A 161 0.27 -4.89 -2.53
N PRO A 162 -0.59 -4.28 -3.37
CA PRO A 162 -1.15 -4.99 -4.52
C PRO A 162 -0.07 -5.22 -5.58
N THR A 163 -0.19 -6.32 -6.31
CA THR A 163 0.61 -6.58 -7.53
C THR A 163 -0.22 -6.42 -8.80
N GLU A 164 -1.54 -6.30 -8.64
CA GLU A 164 -2.53 -6.13 -9.70
C GLU A 164 -3.66 -5.24 -9.18
N VAL A 165 -4.29 -4.50 -10.11
CA VAL A 165 -5.45 -3.63 -9.85
C VAL A 165 -6.38 -3.66 -11.07
N PRO A 166 -7.67 -3.33 -10.92
CA PRO A 166 -8.54 -3.02 -12.04
C PRO A 166 -7.95 -1.95 -12.95
N LEU A 167 -8.34 -1.95 -14.22
CA LEU A 167 -7.88 -0.98 -15.22
C LEU A 167 -8.38 0.45 -14.95
N LYS A 168 -9.37 0.64 -14.08
CA LYS A 168 -9.99 1.94 -13.80
C LYS A 168 -10.09 2.19 -12.31
N ALA A 169 -9.85 3.44 -11.92
CA ALA A 169 -10.07 3.96 -10.58
C ALA A 169 -10.65 5.38 -10.63
N GLU A 170 -11.27 5.82 -9.53
CA GLU A 170 -11.42 7.25 -9.24
C GLU A 170 -10.19 7.72 -8.47
N ILE A 171 -9.54 8.79 -8.92
CA ILE A 171 -8.47 9.44 -8.18
C ILE A 171 -8.99 10.70 -7.49
N GLU A 172 -8.59 10.89 -6.23
CA GLU A 172 -8.68 12.18 -5.55
C GLU A 172 -7.29 12.60 -5.05
N VAL A 173 -6.89 13.84 -5.33
CA VAL A 173 -5.55 14.36 -5.00
C VAL A 173 -5.62 15.54 -4.04
N PHE A 174 -4.96 15.42 -2.90
CA PHE A 174 -4.92 16.37 -1.80
C PHE A 174 -3.48 16.84 -1.56
N PRO A 175 -3.04 17.97 -2.16
CA PRO A 175 -1.65 18.41 -2.05
C PRO A 175 -1.34 19.19 -0.76
N LYS A 176 -2.34 19.46 0.08
CA LYS A 176 -2.24 20.33 1.27
C LYS A 176 -2.84 19.67 2.52
N VAL A 177 -2.46 18.42 2.80
CA VAL A 177 -2.93 17.67 3.98
C VAL A 177 -2.14 18.05 5.24
N ASP A 178 -2.83 18.41 6.32
CA ASP A 178 -2.25 18.66 7.66
C ASP A 178 -2.73 17.58 8.62
N PHE A 179 -2.04 16.43 8.63
CA PHE A 179 -2.40 15.32 9.52
C PHE A 179 -2.03 15.60 10.99
N PRO A 180 -2.86 15.17 11.96
CA PRO A 180 -4.17 14.52 11.82
C PRO A 180 -5.35 15.52 11.74
N LYS A 181 -5.10 16.82 11.53
CA LYS A 181 -6.14 17.85 11.62
C LYS A 181 -7.11 17.80 10.45
N THR A 182 -6.61 17.74 9.21
CA THR A 182 -7.47 17.81 8.01
C THR A 182 -6.83 17.21 6.77
N LEU A 183 -7.66 16.60 5.91
CA LEU A 183 -7.34 16.23 4.53
C LEU A 183 -7.36 17.44 3.58
N GLY A 184 -8.06 18.51 3.94
CA GLY A 184 -8.31 19.65 3.06
C GLY A 184 -9.25 19.31 1.90
N LYS A 185 -9.41 20.24 0.97
CA LYS A 185 -10.19 20.03 -0.26
C LYS A 185 -9.35 19.31 -1.32
N ALA A 186 -9.95 18.35 -2.01
CA ALA A 186 -9.33 17.73 -3.17
C ALA A 186 -9.07 18.78 -4.26
N LEU A 187 -7.86 18.80 -4.82
CA LEU A 187 -7.52 19.67 -5.95
C LEU A 187 -8.04 19.09 -7.28
N VAL A 188 -8.10 17.76 -7.36
CA VAL A 188 -8.63 17.00 -8.50
C VAL A 188 -9.44 15.83 -7.96
N LYS A 189 -10.56 15.56 -8.64
CA LYS A 189 -11.34 14.33 -8.55
C LYS A 189 -11.67 13.88 -9.98
N ALA A 190 -11.15 12.74 -10.42
CA ALA A 190 -11.26 12.32 -11.82
C ALA A 190 -11.24 10.80 -11.98
N ALA A 191 -11.71 10.31 -13.12
CA ALA A 191 -11.51 8.93 -13.53
C ALA A 191 -10.12 8.77 -14.19
N VAL A 192 -9.40 7.70 -13.83
CA VAL A 192 -8.09 7.37 -14.39
C VAL A 192 -8.03 5.91 -14.82
N GLN A 193 -7.21 5.62 -15.83
CA GLN A 193 -6.76 4.28 -16.13
C GLN A 193 -5.56 3.93 -15.26
N THR A 194 -5.52 2.72 -14.71
CA THR A 194 -4.51 2.27 -13.75
C THR A 194 -3.83 0.98 -14.20
N LYS A 195 -2.54 0.84 -13.91
CA LYS A 195 -1.74 -0.34 -14.24
C LYS A 195 -0.67 -0.56 -13.18
N ILE A 196 -0.43 -1.82 -12.80
CA ILE A 196 0.76 -2.23 -12.05
C ILE A 196 1.65 -3.06 -12.97
N GLU A 197 2.94 -2.74 -12.98
CA GLU A 197 3.97 -3.47 -13.71
C GLU A 197 5.09 -3.85 -12.76
N LYS A 198 5.53 -5.11 -12.83
CA LYS A 198 6.76 -5.53 -12.17
C LYS A 198 7.95 -4.97 -12.95
N ILE A 199 8.86 -4.28 -12.26
CA ILE A 199 10.02 -3.62 -12.88
C ILE A 199 11.36 -4.19 -12.41
N SER A 200 11.41 -4.93 -11.29
CA SER A 200 12.59 -5.69 -10.87
C SER A 200 12.22 -6.88 -9.97
N ASP A 201 13.14 -7.85 -9.89
CA ASP A 201 13.26 -8.86 -8.82
C ASP A 201 14.21 -8.39 -7.71
#